data_AF-A0A401SUX2-F1
#
_entry.id   AF-A0A401SUX2-F1
#
_cell.length_a   1.000
_cell.length_b   1.000
_cell.length_c   1.000
_cell.angle_alpha   90.00
_cell.angle_beta   90.00
_cell.angle_gamma   90.00
#
_symmetry.space_group_name_H-M   'P 1'
#
loop_
_entity.id
_entity.type
_entity.pdbx_description
1 polymer ?
#
loop_
_entity_poly.entity_id
_entity_poly.type
_entity_poly.pdbx_seq_one_letter_code
_entity_poly.pdbx_strand_id
1 'polypeptide(L)'
;MVMVKQTIQIYARLRPTKKPAALYSLAEDSENPVLEFVIPHDAADGFINNKRESFKFKFQQIFDQGAKQEEIFENIAKPVAEK
;
A
#
# COMPACT_ATOMS: atom_id res chain seq x y z
N MET A 1 0.71 29.92 7.74
CA MET A 1 0.83 28.72 6.89
C MET A 1 -0.57 28.17 6.67
N VAL A 2 -1.13 28.31 5.47
CA VAL A 2 -2.50 27.84 5.19
C VAL A 2 -2.43 26.34 4.90
N MET A 3 -2.98 25.53 5.81
CA MET A 3 -3.18 24.11 5.55
C MET A 3 -4.23 23.96 4.45
N VAL A 4 -3.84 23.40 3.30
CA VAL A 4 -4.79 22.99 2.26
C VAL A 4 -5.61 21.83 2.82
N LYS A 5 -6.94 21.97 2.88
CA LYS A 5 -7.83 20.88 3.30
C LYS A 5 -7.71 19.74 2.27
N GLN A 6 -6.99 18.67 2.60
CA GLN A 6 -7.02 17.43 1.80
C GLN A 6 -8.45 16.90 1.74
N THR A 7 -9.04 16.95 0.55
CA THR A 7 -10.46 16.61 0.33
C THR A 7 -10.65 15.11 0.07
N ILE A 8 -9.62 14.43 -0.43
CA ILE A 8 -9.63 12.99 -0.73
C ILE A 8 -8.44 12.36 -0.01
N GLN A 9 -8.71 11.32 0.77
CA GLN A 9 -7.72 10.52 1.47
C GLN A 9 -7.69 9.12 0.86
N ILE A 10 -6.50 8.61 0.58
CA ILE A 10 -6.24 7.35 -0.13
C ILE A 10 -5.40 6.44 0.77
N TYR A 11 -5.95 5.27 1.03
CA TYR A 11 -5.40 4.26 1.93
C TYR A 11 -5.19 2.94 1.18
N ALA A 12 -4.25 2.13 1.65
CA ALA A 12 -4.08 0.75 1.19
C ALA A 12 -4.33 -0.23 2.34
N ARG A 13 -5.09 -1.30 2.10
CA ARG A 13 -5.26 -2.41 3.05
C ARG A 13 -4.87 -3.72 2.37
N LEU A 14 -3.85 -4.38 2.91
CA LEU A 14 -3.42 -5.68 2.44
C LEU A 14 -4.33 -6.77 3.01
N ARG A 15 -4.92 -7.56 2.12
CA ARG A 15 -5.73 -8.71 2.53
C ARG A 15 -4.82 -9.79 3.14
N PRO A 16 -5.17 -10.39 4.29
CA PRO A 16 -4.48 -11.55 4.81
C PRO A 16 -4.49 -12.70 3.79
N THR A 17 -3.32 -13.16 3.36
CA THR A 17 -3.17 -14.28 2.43
C THR A 17 -2.03 -15.20 2.85
N LYS A 18 -2.30 -16.51 2.82
CA LYS A 18 -1.27 -17.54 3.03
C LYS A 18 -0.40 -17.76 1.78
N LYS A 19 -0.84 -17.27 0.62
CA LYS A 19 -0.17 -17.42 -0.67
C LYS A 19 -0.13 -16.06 -1.38
N PRO A 20 0.88 -15.22 -1.12
CA PRO A 20 1.01 -13.95 -1.82
C PRO A 20 1.36 -14.19 -3.29
N ALA A 21 0.71 -13.46 -4.20
CA ALA A 21 0.96 -13.56 -5.64
C ALA A 21 2.27 -12.86 -6.07
N ALA A 22 2.75 -11.91 -5.26
CA ALA A 22 4.00 -11.20 -5.45
C ALA A 22 4.65 -10.93 -4.09
N LEU A 23 5.98 -10.78 -4.08
CA LEU A 23 6.69 -10.30 -2.90
C LEU A 23 6.36 -8.82 -2.72
N TYR A 24 6.07 -8.41 -1.48
CA TYR A 24 5.84 -7.01 -1.18
C TYR A 24 6.66 -6.57 0.03
N SER A 25 6.97 -5.27 0.08
CA SER A 25 7.60 -4.61 1.21
C SER A 25 6.90 -3.30 1.53
N LEU A 26 6.96 -2.91 2.80
CA LEU A 26 6.44 -1.65 3.32
C LEU A 26 7.63 -0.80 3.75
N ALA A 27 7.71 0.43 3.26
CA ALA A 27 8.66 1.42 3.75
C ALA A 27 7.89 2.54 4.47
N GLU A 28 8.13 2.68 5.77
CA GLU A 28 7.41 3.61 6.65
C GLU A 28 8.20 4.91 6.94
N ASP A 29 9.42 5.06 6.43
CA ASP A 29 10.35 6.16 6.72
C ASP A 29 9.95 7.55 6.13
N SER A 30 8.68 7.81 5.83
CA SER A 30 8.24 9.07 5.20
C SER A 30 6.81 9.45 5.57
N GLU A 31 6.48 10.75 5.45
CA GLU A 31 5.11 11.28 5.62
C GLU A 31 4.05 10.58 4.74
N ASN A 32 4.47 9.84 3.71
CA ASN A 32 3.60 8.99 2.92
C ASN A 32 4.26 7.61 2.78
N PRO A 33 3.79 6.57 3.51
CA PRO A 33 4.36 5.24 3.41
C PRO A 33 4.25 4.66 1.99
N VAL A 34 5.24 3.85 1.62
CA VAL A 34 5.36 3.25 0.29
C VAL A 34 5.09 1.76 0.35
N LEU A 35 4.14 1.29 -0.46
CA LEU A 35 3.93 -0.11 -0.77
C LEU A 35 4.72 -0.46 -2.03
N GLU A 36 5.67 -1.38 -1.91
CA GLU A 36 6.42 -1.90 -3.04
C GLU A 36 6.03 -3.35 -3.35
N PHE A 37 5.72 -3.64 -4.61
CA PHE A 37 5.59 -5.01 -5.12
C PHE A 37 6.79 -5.32 -6.02
N VAL A 38 7.40 -6.48 -5.78
CA VAL A 38 8.48 -7.05 -6.59
C VAL A 38 7.95 -8.30 -7.28
N ILE A 39 7.95 -8.27 -8.61
CA ILE A 39 7.58 -9.41 -9.45
C ILE A 39 8.87 -10.10 -9.89
N PRO A 40 9.17 -11.31 -9.40
CA PRO A 40 10.37 -12.04 -9.79
C PRO A 40 10.36 -12.37 -11.28
N HIS A 41 11.53 -12.37 -11.90
CA HIS A 41 11.70 -12.81 -13.28
C HIS A 41 11.37 -14.31 -13.43
N ASP A 42 10.62 -14.64 -14.47
CA ASP A 42 10.43 -16.03 -14.91
C ASP A 42 11.60 -16.44 -15.81
N ALA A 43 12.31 -17.51 -15.44
CA ALA A 43 13.42 -18.03 -16.23
C ALA A 43 13.03 -18.42 -17.68
N ALA A 44 11.74 -18.57 -17.98
CA ALA A 44 11.22 -18.81 -19.31
C ALA A 44 11.12 -17.55 -20.20
N ASP A 45 11.27 -16.34 -19.67
CA ASP A 45 11.10 -15.08 -20.41
C ASP A 45 12.27 -14.74 -21.36
N GLY A 46 13.32 -15.55 -21.41
CA GLY A 46 14.47 -15.39 -22.31
C GLY A 46 15.51 -14.36 -21.87
N PHE A 47 16.57 -14.18 -22.67
CA PHE A 47 17.77 -13.42 -22.29
C PHE A 47 17.61 -11.90 -22.24
N ILE A 48 16.63 -11.32 -22.96
CA ILE A 48 16.34 -9.88 -22.93
C ILE A 48 14.94 -9.70 -22.33
N ASN A 49 14.88 -9.25 -21.09
CA ASN A 49 13.62 -8.95 -20.41
C ASN A 49 13.62 -7.50 -19.88
N ASN A 50 12.87 -6.61 -20.55
CA ASN A 50 12.70 -5.21 -20.15
C ASN A 50 11.41 -4.96 -19.35
N LYS A 51 10.75 -6.01 -18.84
CA LYS A 51 9.55 -5.86 -18.02
C LYS A 51 9.90 -5.15 -16.72
N ARG A 52 8.99 -4.30 -16.25
CA ARG A 52 9.13 -3.63 -14.95
C ARG A 52 8.90 -4.65 -13.83
N GLU A 53 9.84 -4.73 -12.89
CA GLU A 53 9.79 -5.70 -11.79
C GLU A 53 9.37 -5.07 -10.46
N SER A 54 9.77 -3.82 -10.21
CA SER A 54 9.43 -3.07 -8.99
C SER A 54 8.35 -2.02 -9.25
N PHE A 55 7.27 -2.10 -8.48
CA PHE A 55 6.13 -1.19 -8.50
C PHE A 55 5.96 -0.55 -7.13
N LYS A 56 6.10 0.77 -7.05
CA LYS A 56 6.03 1.54 -5.80
C LYS A 56 4.82 2.46 -5.81
N PHE A 57 4.03 2.40 -4.76
CA PHE A 57 2.80 3.19 -4.59
C PHE A 57 2.82 3.91 -3.25
N LYS A 58 2.47 5.20 -3.24
CA LYS A 58 2.40 6.02 -2.02
C LYS A 58 0.96 6.12 -1.54
N PHE A 59 0.77 5.99 -0.23
CA PHE A 59 -0.52 6.14 0.42
C PHE A 59 -0.39 7.07 1.63
N GLN A 60 -1.51 7.57 2.15
CA GLN A 60 -1.51 8.30 3.41
C GLN A 60 -1.21 7.36 4.59
N GLN A 61 -1.72 6.13 4.51
CA GLN A 61 -1.40 5.05 5.45
C GLN A 61 -1.62 3.70 4.76
N ILE A 62 -0.81 2.72 5.15
CA ILE A 62 -0.90 1.34 4.67
C ILE A 62 -1.21 0.45 5.87
N PHE A 63 -2.26 -0.34 5.74
CA PHE A 63 -2.66 -1.34 6.71
C PHE A 63 -2.18 -2.70 6.22
N ASP A 64 -1.30 -3.34 7.00
CA ASP A 64 -0.74 -4.63 6.67
C ASP A 64 -1.77 -5.77 6.86
N GLN A 65 -1.32 -7.01 6.70
CA GLN A 65 -2.20 -8.17 6.86
C GLN A 65 -2.69 -8.38 8.31
N GLY A 66 -2.08 -7.73 9.31
CA GLY A 66 -2.50 -7.79 10.70
C GLY A 66 -3.65 -6.84 11.05
N ALA A 67 -3.95 -5.87 10.18
CA ALA A 67 -4.90 -4.81 10.46
C ALA A 67 -6.34 -5.31 10.65
N LYS A 68 -6.90 -4.96 11.82
CA LYS A 68 -8.25 -5.36 12.24
C LYS A 68 -9.32 -4.43 11.69
N GLN A 69 -10.56 -4.90 11.65
CA GLN A 69 -11.67 -4.09 11.11
C GLN A 69 -11.94 -2.84 11.95
N GLU A 70 -11.79 -2.96 13.27
CA GLU A 70 -11.97 -1.87 14.22
C GLU A 70 -10.94 -0.76 13.97
N GLU A 71 -9.68 -1.14 13.73
CA GLU A 71 -8.61 -0.20 13.39
C GLU A 71 -8.90 0.55 12.09
N ILE A 72 -9.37 -0.14 11.05
CA ILE A 72 -9.75 0.49 9.78
C ILE A 72 -10.91 1.47 9.99
N PHE A 73 -11.92 1.09 10.77
CA PHE A 73 -13.08 1.94 11.04
C PHE A 73 -12.69 3.22 11.79
N GLU A 74 -11.91 3.09 12.87
CA GLU A 74 -11.48 4.21 13.70
C GLU A 74 -10.58 5.19 12.93
N ASN A 75 -9.69 4.70 12.07
CA ASN A 75 -8.75 5.57 11.32
C ASN A 75 -9.36 6.20 10.06
N ILE A 76 -10.30 5.52 9.37
CA ILE A 76 -10.82 5.97 8.07
C ILE A 76 -12.27 6.46 8.15
N ALA A 77 -13.17 5.61 8.65
CA ALA A 77 -14.61 5.86 8.53
C ALA A 77 -15.13 6.84 9.59
N LYS A 78 -14.70 6.68 10.84
CA LYS A 78 -15.15 7.49 11.96
C LYS A 78 -14.85 9.00 11.79
N PRO A 79 -13.62 9.42 11.38
CA PRO A 79 -13.33 10.85 11.16
C PRO A 79 -14.08 11.47 9.98
N VAL A 80 -14.67 10.65 9.10
CA VAL A 80 -15.52 11.12 7.99
C VAL A 80 -16.97 11.20 8.43
N ALA A 81 -17.45 10.26 9.24
CA ALA A 81 -18.82 10.22 9.73
C ALA A 81 -19.12 11.26 10.82
N GLU A 82 -18.13 11.57 11.67
CA GLU A 82 -18.24 12.52 12.78
C GLU A 82 -17.86 13.97 12.38
N LYS A 83 -17.66 14.21 11.08
CA LYS A 83 -17.17 15.47 10.52
C LYS A 83 -18.26 16.49 10.22
#